data_AF-A0A7C2XZF7-F1
#
_entry.id   AF-A0A7C2XZF7-F1
#
_cell.length_a   1.000
_cell.length_b   1.000
_cell.length_c   1.000
_cell.angle_alpha   90.00
_cell.angle_beta   90.00
_cell.angle_gamma   90.00
#
_symmetry.space_group_name_H-M   'P 1'
#
loop_
_entity.id
_entity.type
_entity.pdbx_description
1 polymer ?
#
loop_
_entity_poly.entity_id
_entity_poly.type
_entity_poly.pdbx_seq_one_letter_code
_entity_poly.pdbx_strand_id
1 'polypeptide(L)'
;MHTVVSFDFAISIIPGWHATIFPPYFVAGAIYSGFAMVMTLAIPLRKFYELEDFITMKHLDNMAKIMLATGLIVGYGYMMEAFMAWYSGNPYERYMILNRLRGPYAPIYWALLVCNVGVLQALWSARVRRNVRALFAIALVVNVGMWLERFVIVVTSLHRDFLPSSWGMYRPTVFDWTMFLGSIGLFLTLMFLFIRLLPVISIFEMRALLPEAAPAPGQGPARPAEAPTPS
;
A
#
# COMPACT_ATOMS: atom_id res chain seq x y z
N MET A 1 10.67 -6.32 7.55
CA MET A 1 10.78 -6.83 6.16
C MET A 1 10.86 -5.72 5.13
N HIS A 2 9.85 -4.85 4.94
CA HIS A 2 9.91 -3.80 3.91
C HIS A 2 11.06 -2.78 4.09
N THR A 3 11.50 -2.55 5.32
CA THR A 3 12.73 -1.79 5.65
C THR A 3 13.99 -2.42 5.04
N VAL A 4 14.08 -3.76 5.02
CA VAL A 4 15.25 -4.47 4.47
C VAL A 4 15.30 -4.32 2.95
N VAL A 5 14.16 -4.53 2.27
CA VAL A 5 14.05 -4.28 0.82
C VAL A 5 14.35 -2.81 0.48
N SER A 6 13.98 -1.89 1.38
CA SER A 6 14.34 -0.49 1.22
C SER A 6 15.84 -0.23 1.36
N PHE A 7 16.56 -1.02 2.16
CA PHE A 7 18.01 -0.87 2.32
C PHE A 7 18.78 -1.27 1.07
N ASP A 8 18.26 -2.20 0.27
CA ASP A 8 18.86 -2.57 -1.04
C ASP A 8 19.02 -1.34 -1.96
N PHE A 9 18.12 -0.36 -1.84
CA PHE A 9 18.25 0.94 -2.51
C PHE A 9 19.03 1.95 -1.66
N ALA A 10 18.64 2.15 -0.40
CA ALA A 10 19.16 3.23 0.44
C ALA A 10 20.68 3.17 0.69
N ILE A 11 21.28 1.98 0.67
CA ILE A 11 22.72 1.78 0.87
C ILE A 11 23.52 2.10 -0.40
N SER A 12 22.88 2.06 -1.57
CA SER A 12 23.52 2.41 -2.84
C SER A 12 23.97 3.87 -2.86
N ILE A 13 25.01 4.17 -3.64
CA ILE A 13 25.53 5.52 -3.87
C ILE A 13 24.81 6.26 -5.00
N ILE A 14 23.84 5.61 -5.64
CA ILE A 14 23.16 6.14 -6.84
C ILE A 14 22.29 7.35 -6.44
N PRO A 15 22.33 8.47 -7.21
CA PRO A 15 21.52 9.64 -6.92
C PRO A 15 20.03 9.30 -6.91
N GLY A 16 19.32 9.74 -5.90
CA GLY A 16 17.91 9.39 -5.68
C GLY A 16 17.66 8.02 -5.08
N TRP A 17 18.68 7.19 -4.84
CA TRP A 17 18.56 6.01 -3.98
C TRP A 17 19.18 6.24 -2.62
N HIS A 18 20.28 6.99 -2.57
CA HIS A 18 21.01 7.28 -1.34
C HIS A 18 20.25 8.26 -0.41
N ALA A 19 19.18 7.77 0.23
CA ALA A 19 18.30 8.57 1.06
C ALA A 19 17.92 7.85 2.36
N THR A 20 18.12 8.53 3.49
CA THR A 20 17.80 7.99 4.83
C THR A 20 16.31 7.91 5.13
N ILE A 21 15.47 8.59 4.35
CA ILE A 21 14.01 8.57 4.49
C ILE A 21 13.36 7.31 3.89
N PHE A 22 14.09 6.57 3.04
CA PHE A 22 13.55 5.43 2.31
C PHE A 22 12.97 4.33 3.22
N PRO A 23 13.62 3.90 4.31
CA PRO A 23 13.08 2.80 5.11
C PRO A 23 11.68 3.05 5.70
N PRO A 24 11.41 4.17 6.41
CA PRO A 24 10.05 4.46 6.89
C PRO A 24 9.08 4.77 5.73
N TYR A 25 9.56 5.38 4.65
CA TYR A 25 8.77 5.68 3.47
C TYR A 25 8.27 4.41 2.74
N PHE A 26 9.13 3.41 2.57
CA PHE A 26 8.76 2.11 1.98
C PHE A 26 7.78 1.34 2.86
N VAL A 27 7.91 1.43 4.19
CA VAL A 27 6.96 0.84 5.13
C VAL A 27 5.58 1.52 5.01
N ALA A 28 5.54 2.85 4.98
CA ALA A 28 4.29 3.59 4.77
C ALA A 28 3.64 3.23 3.42
N GLY A 29 4.44 3.15 2.36
CA GLY A 29 4.00 2.72 1.03
C GLY A 29 3.45 1.29 1.01
N ALA A 30 4.06 0.37 1.75
CA ALA A 30 3.59 -1.02 1.87
C ALA A 30 2.25 -1.13 2.58
N ILE A 31 2.04 -0.35 3.65
CA ILE A 31 0.74 -0.28 4.32
C ILE A 31 -0.30 0.33 3.37
N TYR A 32 0.07 1.40 2.66
CA TYR A 32 -0.80 2.09 1.72
C TYR A 32 -1.29 1.18 0.57
N SER A 33 -0.38 0.52 -0.15
CA SER A 33 -0.73 -0.44 -1.21
C SER A 33 -1.39 -1.70 -0.66
N GLY A 34 -0.99 -2.16 0.52
CA GLY A 34 -1.60 -3.32 1.18
C GLY A 34 -3.08 -3.12 1.44
N PHE A 35 -3.47 -2.00 2.06
CA PHE A 35 -4.88 -1.68 2.27
C PHE A 35 -5.64 -1.45 0.96
N ALA A 36 -5.00 -0.85 -0.06
CA ALA A 36 -5.61 -0.72 -1.38
C ALA A 36 -5.91 -2.10 -2.02
N MET A 37 -4.97 -3.05 -1.93
CA MET A 37 -5.17 -4.42 -2.41
C MET A 37 -6.25 -5.14 -1.61
N VAL A 38 -6.26 -5.03 -0.28
CA VAL A 38 -7.31 -5.59 0.57
C VAL A 38 -8.68 -5.06 0.16
N MET A 39 -8.83 -3.75 -0.06
CA MET A 39 -10.10 -3.17 -0.52
C MET A 39 -10.49 -3.65 -1.91
N THR A 40 -9.53 -3.83 -2.82
CA THR A 40 -9.76 -4.35 -4.17
C THR A 40 -10.32 -5.77 -4.15
N LEU A 41 -9.93 -6.60 -3.18
CA LEU A 41 -10.44 -7.97 -3.03
C LEU A 41 -11.72 -8.03 -2.17
N ALA A 42 -11.74 -7.31 -1.05
CA ALA A 42 -12.83 -7.36 -0.09
C ALA A 42 -14.14 -6.77 -0.64
N ILE A 43 -14.09 -5.74 -1.49
CA ILE A 43 -15.31 -5.12 -2.04
C ILE A 43 -16.08 -6.09 -2.96
N PRO A 44 -15.47 -6.72 -3.98
CA PRO A 44 -16.13 -7.75 -4.76
C PRO A 44 -16.56 -8.94 -3.92
N LEU A 45 -15.70 -9.42 -3.01
CA LEU A 45 -15.98 -10.58 -2.17
C LEU A 45 -17.20 -10.34 -1.26
N ARG A 46 -17.29 -9.14 -0.68
CA ARG A 46 -18.45 -8.68 0.10
C ARG A 46 -19.75 -8.79 -0.69
N LYS A 47 -19.73 -8.50 -1.99
CA LYS A 47 -20.93 -8.56 -2.83
C LYS A 47 -21.27 -9.98 -3.29
N PHE A 48 -20.27 -10.78 -3.69
CA PHE A 48 -20.49 -12.12 -4.23
C PHE A 48 -20.83 -13.17 -3.18
N TYR A 49 -20.32 -13.02 -1.95
CA TYR A 49 -20.57 -13.94 -0.83
C TYR A 49 -21.55 -13.36 0.20
N GLU A 50 -22.23 -12.25 -0.14
CA GLU A 50 -23.22 -11.58 0.71
C GLU A 50 -22.71 -11.25 2.13
N LEU A 51 -21.41 -10.96 2.27
CA LEU A 51 -20.75 -10.66 3.55
C LEU A 51 -20.97 -9.21 4.00
N GLU A 52 -22.10 -8.59 3.61
CA GLU A 52 -22.36 -7.18 3.87
C GLU A 52 -22.54 -6.87 5.36
N ASP A 53 -23.04 -7.84 6.13
CA ASP A 53 -23.23 -7.76 7.59
C ASP A 53 -21.92 -7.92 8.37
N PHE A 54 -20.97 -8.68 7.82
CA PHE A 54 -19.65 -8.86 8.42
C PHE A 54 -18.71 -7.70 8.05
N ILE A 55 -18.58 -7.40 6.76
CA ILE A 55 -17.76 -6.31 6.24
C ILE A 55 -18.64 -5.07 6.11
N THR A 56 -18.94 -4.45 7.25
CA THR A 56 -19.77 -3.23 7.29
C THR A 56 -19.08 -2.01 6.66
N MET A 57 -19.86 -0.98 6.36
CA MET A 57 -19.33 0.31 5.87
C MET A 57 -18.34 0.98 6.84
N LYS A 58 -18.40 0.66 8.13
CA LYS A 58 -17.44 1.16 9.13
C LYS A 58 -16.03 0.62 8.86
N HIS A 59 -15.90 -0.65 8.45
CA HIS A 59 -14.62 -1.23 8.07
C HIS A 59 -14.04 -0.52 6.84
N LEU A 60 -14.86 -0.31 5.80
CA LEU A 60 -14.44 0.38 4.58
C LEU A 60 -14.02 1.84 4.85
N ASP A 61 -14.77 2.59 5.66
CA ASP A 61 -14.42 3.97 6.03
C ASP A 61 -13.13 4.03 6.87
N ASN A 62 -12.92 3.08 7.78
CA ASN A 62 -11.70 3.01 8.58
C ASN A 62 -10.48 2.65 7.73
N MET A 63 -10.60 1.66 6.83
CA MET A 63 -9.53 1.33 5.88
C MET A 63 -9.17 2.53 4.99
N ALA A 64 -10.17 3.26 4.49
CA ALA A 64 -9.95 4.47 3.70
C ALA A 64 -9.22 5.58 4.49
N LYS A 65 -9.48 5.73 5.78
CA LYS A 65 -8.73 6.68 6.65
C LYS A 65 -7.29 6.25 6.87
N ILE A 66 -7.04 4.95 7.07
CA ILE A 66 -5.67 4.43 7.19
C ILE A 66 -4.92 4.66 5.89
N MET A 67 -5.52 4.37 4.74
CA MET A 67 -4.95 4.66 3.42
C MET A 67 -4.68 6.15 3.23
N LEU A 68 -5.57 7.03 3.68
CA LEU A 68 -5.35 8.48 3.67
C LEU A 68 -4.13 8.86 4.51
N ALA A 69 -4.06 8.38 5.75
CA ALA A 69 -2.96 8.69 6.65
C ALA A 69 -1.60 8.21 6.10
N THR A 70 -1.53 6.97 5.62
CA THR A 70 -0.27 6.39 5.10
C THR A 70 0.09 6.98 3.73
N GLY A 71 -0.88 7.26 2.87
CA GLY A 71 -0.67 7.94 1.60
C GLY A 71 -0.16 9.37 1.77
N LEU A 72 -0.56 10.09 2.82
CA LEU A 72 0.00 11.39 3.16
C LEU A 72 1.48 11.30 3.59
N ILE A 73 1.86 10.23 4.31
CA ILE A 73 3.27 9.98 4.65
C ILE A 73 4.09 9.69 3.39
N VAL A 74 3.55 8.94 2.44
CA VAL A 74 4.18 8.71 1.12
C VAL A 74 4.32 10.02 0.35
N GLY A 75 3.27 10.85 0.30
CA GLY A 75 3.31 12.18 -0.31
C GLY A 75 4.34 13.10 0.32
N TYR A 76 4.46 13.07 1.65
CA TYR A 76 5.52 13.75 2.38
C TYR A 76 6.91 13.25 1.97
N GLY A 77 7.08 11.94 1.76
CA GLY A 77 8.31 11.36 1.22
C GLY A 77 8.73 11.97 -0.12
N TYR A 78 7.80 12.10 -1.08
CA TYR A 78 8.08 12.75 -2.37
C TYR A 78 8.50 14.21 -2.22
N MET A 79 7.80 14.95 -1.35
CA MET A 79 8.13 16.35 -1.07
C MET A 79 9.51 16.49 -0.44
N MET A 80 9.84 15.63 0.52
CA MET A 80 11.14 15.63 1.18
C MET A 80 12.27 15.24 0.24
N GLU A 81 12.06 14.29 -0.68
CA GLU A 81 13.05 13.95 -1.70
C GLU A 81 13.36 15.16 -2.60
N ALA A 82 12.32 15.85 -3.09
CA ALA A 82 12.48 17.05 -3.90
C ALA A 82 13.16 18.19 -3.10
N PHE A 83 12.79 18.36 -1.83
CA PHE A 83 13.38 19.36 -0.95
C PHE A 83 14.86 19.07 -0.69
N MET A 84 15.21 17.83 -0.35
CA MET A 84 16.61 17.43 -0.06
C MET A 84 17.49 17.51 -1.31
N ALA A 85 16.96 17.18 -2.49
CA ALA A 85 17.68 17.36 -3.74
C ALA A 85 18.00 18.84 -4.04
N TRP A 86 17.10 19.76 -3.67
CA TRP A 86 17.36 21.19 -3.76
C TRP A 86 18.31 21.69 -2.66
N TYR A 87 18.10 21.25 -1.42
CA TYR A 87 18.84 21.69 -0.23
C TYR A 87 20.28 21.16 -0.17
N SER A 88 20.52 19.93 -0.64
CA SER A 88 21.86 19.31 -0.60
C SER A 88 22.91 20.01 -1.47
N GLY A 89 22.49 20.83 -2.44
CA GLY A 89 23.39 21.50 -3.38
C GLY A 89 24.12 20.56 -4.35
N ASN A 90 23.84 19.24 -4.31
CA ASN A 90 24.48 18.27 -5.18
C ASN A 90 23.89 18.35 -6.60
N PRO A 91 24.71 18.63 -7.64
CA PRO A 91 24.21 18.76 -9.01
C PRO A 91 23.53 17.49 -9.53
N TYR A 92 23.96 16.30 -9.08
CA TYR A 92 23.40 15.02 -9.53
C TYR A 92 22.01 14.77 -8.95
N GLU A 93 21.80 15.02 -7.65
CA GLU A 93 20.48 14.90 -7.00
C GLU A 93 19.49 15.91 -7.60
N ARG A 94 19.95 17.13 -7.83
CA ARG A 94 19.14 18.19 -8.45
C ARG A 94 18.77 17.85 -9.89
N TYR A 95 19.71 17.30 -10.66
CA TYR A 95 19.47 16.81 -12.01
C TYR A 95 18.48 15.63 -12.00
N MET A 96 18.56 14.72 -11.02
CA MET A 96 17.65 13.59 -10.91
C MET A 96 16.18 14.05 -10.75
N ILE A 97 15.90 15.01 -9.87
CA ILE A 97 14.55 15.58 -9.75
C ILE A 97 14.11 16.28 -11.03
N LEU A 98 14.99 17.06 -11.68
CA LEU A 98 14.68 17.70 -12.96
C LEU A 98 14.38 16.67 -14.06
N ASN A 99 15.11 15.56 -14.08
CA ASN A 99 14.91 14.45 -15.01
C ASN A 99 13.58 13.74 -14.75
N ARG A 100 13.16 13.57 -13.49
CA ARG A 100 11.82 13.07 -13.17
C ARG A 100 10.71 14.02 -13.61
N LEU A 101 10.91 15.34 -13.47
CA LEU A 101 9.89 16.34 -13.80
C LEU A 101 9.75 16.63 -15.30
N ARG A 102 10.86 16.63 -16.05
CA ARG A 102 10.93 17.09 -17.46
C ARG A 102 11.62 16.11 -18.40
N GLY A 103 12.18 15.02 -17.90
CA GLY A 103 12.90 14.04 -18.70
C GLY A 103 11.99 13.07 -19.46
N PRO A 104 12.56 12.03 -20.08
CA PRO A 104 11.84 11.08 -20.92
C PRO A 104 10.70 10.35 -20.22
N TYR A 105 10.83 10.14 -18.90
CA TYR A 105 9.82 9.48 -18.06
C TYR A 105 8.93 10.46 -17.29
N ALA A 106 8.95 11.75 -17.62
CA ALA A 106 8.13 12.76 -16.96
C ALA A 106 6.63 12.39 -16.92
N PRO A 107 5.99 11.89 -18.00
CA PRO A 107 4.59 11.51 -17.94
C PRO A 107 4.30 10.45 -16.87
N ILE A 108 5.23 9.53 -16.64
CA ILE A 108 5.11 8.47 -15.61
C ILE A 108 5.21 9.09 -14.22
N TYR A 109 6.13 10.03 -14.00
CA TYR A 109 6.26 10.73 -12.73
C TYR A 109 5.05 11.62 -12.41
N TRP A 110 4.47 12.29 -13.42
CA TRP A 110 3.24 13.04 -13.22
C TRP A 110 2.04 12.13 -12.94
N ALA A 111 1.93 11.00 -13.65
CA ALA A 111 0.90 10.00 -13.36
C ALA A 111 1.02 9.45 -11.93
N LEU A 112 2.24 9.16 -11.48
CA LEU A 112 2.53 8.79 -10.08
C LEU A 112 1.93 9.80 -9.09
N LEU A 113 2.28 11.09 -9.25
CA LEU A 113 1.82 12.15 -8.34
C LEU A 113 0.29 12.28 -8.35
N VAL A 114 -0.34 12.21 -9.52
CA VAL A 114 -1.79 12.27 -9.64
C VAL A 114 -2.45 11.06 -8.95
N CYS A 115 -1.95 9.85 -9.16
CA CYS A 115 -2.52 8.63 -8.59
C CYS A 115 -2.33 8.55 -7.07
N ASN A 116 -1.13 8.83 -6.56
CA ASN A 116 -0.83 8.63 -5.12
C ASN A 116 -1.13 9.86 -4.26
N VAL A 117 -0.98 11.08 -4.79
CA VAL A 117 -1.22 12.31 -4.02
C VAL A 117 -2.56 12.93 -4.39
N GLY A 118 -2.86 13.05 -5.69
CA GLY A 118 -4.08 13.70 -6.18
C GLY A 118 -5.36 12.94 -5.81
N VAL A 119 -5.48 11.69 -6.26
CA VAL A 119 -6.67 10.84 -6.02
C VAL A 119 -6.87 10.59 -4.53
N LEU A 120 -5.79 10.53 -3.76
CA LEU A 120 -5.86 10.38 -2.31
C LEU A 120 -6.64 11.52 -1.62
N GLN A 121 -6.56 12.75 -2.13
CA GLN A 121 -7.26 13.88 -1.51
C GLN A 121 -8.79 13.73 -1.57
N ALA A 122 -9.32 12.93 -2.50
CA ALA A 122 -10.75 12.62 -2.54
C ALA A 122 -11.22 11.89 -1.26
N LEU A 123 -10.33 11.14 -0.61
CA LEU A 123 -10.63 10.43 0.62
C LEU A 123 -10.83 11.34 1.84
N TRP A 124 -10.56 12.65 1.78
CA TRP A 124 -10.96 13.59 2.84
C TRP A 124 -12.48 13.71 2.98
N SER A 125 -13.20 13.60 1.85
CA SER A 125 -14.65 13.71 1.85
C SER A 125 -15.31 12.44 2.39
N ALA A 126 -16.13 12.59 3.44
CA ALA A 126 -16.92 11.50 3.97
C ALA A 126 -17.90 10.92 2.94
N ARG A 127 -18.33 11.71 1.94
CA ARG A 127 -19.20 11.24 0.86
C ARG A 127 -18.49 10.22 -0.04
N VAL A 128 -17.20 10.42 -0.30
CA VAL A 128 -16.38 9.50 -1.10
C VAL A 128 -16.11 8.22 -0.31
N ARG A 129 -15.73 8.35 0.97
CA ARG A 129 -15.46 7.18 1.84
C ARG A 129 -16.70 6.31 2.12
N ARG A 130 -17.89 6.88 2.03
CA ARG A 130 -19.15 6.12 2.17
C ARG A 130 -19.67 5.55 0.84
N ASN A 131 -18.99 5.77 -0.27
CA ASN A 131 -19.38 5.23 -1.58
C ASN A 131 -18.45 4.06 -1.96
N VAL A 132 -19.00 2.83 -1.92
CA VAL A 132 -18.27 1.59 -2.20
C VAL A 132 -17.65 1.60 -3.60
N ARG A 133 -18.35 2.11 -4.62
CA ARG A 133 -17.83 2.15 -6.00
C ARG A 133 -16.66 3.13 -6.13
N ALA A 134 -16.76 4.27 -5.46
CA ALA A 134 -15.67 5.25 -5.44
C ALA A 134 -14.44 4.69 -4.73
N LEU A 135 -14.64 4.03 -3.58
CA LEU A 135 -13.56 3.36 -2.85
C LEU A 135 -12.86 2.28 -3.67
N PHE A 136 -13.63 1.47 -4.43
CA PHE A 136 -13.07 0.45 -5.32
C PHE A 136 -12.22 1.08 -6.44
N ALA A 137 -12.74 2.12 -7.09
CA ALA A 137 -12.00 2.84 -8.14
C ALA A 137 -10.71 3.47 -7.58
N ILE A 138 -10.76 4.09 -6.41
CA ILE A 138 -9.59 4.67 -5.74
C ILE A 138 -8.58 3.57 -5.42
N ALA A 139 -9.00 2.44 -4.85
CA ALA A 139 -8.11 1.33 -4.52
C ALA A 139 -7.35 0.79 -5.74
N LEU A 140 -8.01 0.65 -6.89
CA LEU A 140 -7.34 0.26 -8.15
C LEU A 140 -6.31 1.29 -8.60
N VAL A 141 -6.67 2.58 -8.58
CA VAL A 141 -5.76 3.66 -8.98
C VAL A 141 -4.55 3.73 -8.05
N VAL A 142 -4.74 3.52 -6.75
CA VAL A 142 -3.64 3.49 -5.77
C VAL A 142 -2.70 2.32 -6.03
N ASN A 143 -3.22 1.11 -6.32
CA ASN A 143 -2.37 -0.03 -6.66
C ASN A 143 -1.50 0.24 -7.90
N VAL A 144 -2.08 0.87 -8.93
CA VAL A 144 -1.33 1.30 -10.11
C VAL A 144 -0.30 2.38 -9.75
N GLY A 145 -0.70 3.39 -8.98
CA GLY A 145 0.19 4.47 -8.53
C GLY A 145 1.39 3.96 -7.74
N MET A 146 1.19 3.00 -6.84
CA MET A 146 2.28 2.39 -6.07
C MET A 146 3.18 1.49 -6.91
N TRP A 147 2.67 0.88 -7.98
CA TRP A 147 3.51 0.21 -8.96
C TRP A 147 4.36 1.21 -9.76
N LEU A 148 3.75 2.31 -10.21
CA LEU A 148 4.48 3.41 -10.87
C LEU A 148 5.56 3.99 -9.96
N GLU A 149 5.32 4.04 -8.65
CA GLU A 149 6.31 4.51 -7.68
C GLU A 149 7.58 3.69 -7.73
N ARG A 150 7.44 2.36 -7.64
CA ARG A 150 8.58 1.45 -7.69
C ARG A 150 9.27 1.51 -9.05
N PHE A 151 8.52 1.62 -10.13
CA PHE A 151 9.09 1.84 -11.46
C PHE A 151 9.91 3.13 -11.52
N VAL A 152 9.38 4.25 -11.02
CA VAL A 152 10.06 5.55 -11.00
C VAL A 152 11.34 5.45 -10.17
N ILE A 153 11.27 4.96 -8.93
CA ILE A 153 12.45 4.86 -8.06
C ILE A 153 13.53 4.03 -8.76
N VAL A 154 13.20 2.89 -9.35
CA VAL A 154 14.21 2.01 -9.96
C VAL A 154 14.71 2.55 -11.29
N VAL A 155 13.82 2.74 -12.27
CA VAL A 155 14.20 3.03 -13.65
C VAL A 155 14.67 4.47 -13.82
N THR A 156 14.01 5.44 -13.19
CA THR A 156 14.37 6.86 -13.40
C THR A 156 15.67 7.27 -12.72
N SER A 157 16.07 6.54 -11.67
CA SER A 157 17.37 6.76 -11.01
C SER A 157 18.52 6.01 -11.71
N LEU A 158 18.25 4.89 -12.41
CA LEU A 158 19.29 4.11 -13.10
C LEU A 158 19.54 4.54 -14.54
N HIS A 159 18.51 4.96 -15.27
CA HIS A 159 18.66 5.21 -16.71
C HIS A 159 19.53 6.44 -17.03
N ARG A 160 19.69 7.34 -16.04
CA ARG A 160 20.54 8.53 -16.09
C ARG A 160 21.22 8.70 -14.75
N ASP A 161 22.42 8.14 -14.65
CA ASP A 161 23.28 8.18 -13.47
C ASP A 161 24.43 9.20 -13.65
N PHE A 162 25.55 8.97 -12.96
CA PHE A 162 26.69 9.90 -12.92
C PHE A 162 27.34 10.16 -14.29
N LEU A 163 27.47 9.16 -15.16
CA LEU A 163 28.18 9.28 -16.43
C LEU A 163 27.19 9.43 -17.59
N PRO A 164 27.28 10.51 -18.40
CA PRO A 164 26.44 10.64 -19.59
C PRO A 164 26.62 9.50 -20.61
N SER A 165 27.79 8.85 -20.64
CA SER A 165 28.06 7.73 -21.56
C SER A 165 27.32 6.44 -21.22
N SER A 166 26.84 6.26 -19.98
CA SER A 166 26.07 5.10 -19.53
C SER A 166 24.56 5.29 -19.66
N TRP A 167 24.10 6.44 -20.18
CA TRP A 167 22.67 6.73 -20.25
C TRP A 167 21.95 5.80 -21.22
N GLY A 168 20.89 5.18 -20.71
CA GLY A 168 20.10 4.19 -21.43
C GLY A 168 18.60 4.48 -21.33
N MET A 169 17.82 3.75 -22.13
CA MET A 169 16.37 3.74 -22.01
C MET A 169 15.91 2.30 -21.78
N TYR A 170 15.16 2.10 -20.70
CA TYR A 170 14.50 0.84 -20.44
C TYR A 170 13.23 0.72 -21.29
N ARG A 171 13.15 -0.34 -22.09
CA ARG A 171 11.94 -0.72 -22.83
C ARG A 171 11.57 -2.13 -22.40
N PRO A 172 10.43 -2.32 -21.71
CA PRO A 172 10.02 -3.64 -21.28
C PRO A 172 9.77 -4.53 -22.51
N THR A 173 10.26 -5.75 -22.43
CA THR A 173 10.06 -6.80 -23.41
C THR A 173 8.74 -7.52 -23.16
N VAL A 174 8.34 -8.39 -24.09
CA VAL A 174 7.16 -9.24 -23.92
C VAL A 174 7.29 -10.11 -22.68
N PHE A 175 8.50 -10.59 -22.35
CA PHE A 175 8.74 -11.44 -21.19
C PHE A 175 8.56 -10.70 -19.86
N ASP A 176 8.92 -9.41 -19.78
CA ASP A 176 8.69 -8.59 -18.59
C ASP A 176 7.18 -8.49 -18.29
N TRP A 177 6.37 -8.24 -19.34
CA TRP A 177 4.93 -8.15 -19.22
C TRP A 177 4.28 -9.50 -18.91
N THR A 178 4.64 -10.58 -19.61
CA THR A 178 4.03 -11.89 -19.36
C THR A 178 4.38 -12.43 -17.98
N MET A 179 5.59 -12.17 -17.47
CA MET A 179 5.96 -12.54 -16.11
C MET A 179 5.16 -11.73 -15.07
N PHE A 180 4.99 -10.42 -15.29
CA PHE A 180 4.15 -9.58 -14.44
C PHE A 180 2.69 -10.05 -14.40
N LEU A 181 2.07 -10.23 -15.57
CA LEU A 181 0.72 -10.79 -15.70
C LEU A 181 0.61 -12.20 -15.11
N GLY A 182 1.63 -13.04 -15.29
CA GLY A 182 1.72 -14.38 -14.71
C GLY A 182 1.71 -14.36 -13.18
N SER A 183 2.41 -13.41 -12.56
CA SER A 183 2.40 -13.24 -11.10
C SER A 183 1.02 -12.85 -10.57
N ILE A 184 0.28 -11.99 -11.28
CA ILE A 184 -1.10 -11.62 -10.94
C ILE A 184 -2.00 -12.85 -11.08
N GLY A 185 -1.85 -13.60 -12.17
CA GLY A 185 -2.61 -14.84 -12.41
C GLY A 185 -2.36 -15.89 -11.32
N LEU A 186 -1.11 -16.08 -10.92
CA LEU A 186 -0.74 -17.00 -9.84
C LEU A 186 -1.36 -16.56 -8.51
N PHE A 187 -1.24 -15.28 -8.16
CA PHE A 187 -1.82 -14.72 -6.95
C PHE A 187 -3.34 -14.93 -6.91
N LEU A 188 -4.05 -14.57 -7.98
CA LEU A 188 -5.51 -14.74 -8.06
C LEU A 188 -5.91 -16.21 -8.00
N THR A 189 -5.17 -17.10 -8.66
CA THR A 189 -5.44 -18.55 -8.61
C THR A 189 -5.32 -19.08 -7.18
N LEU A 190 -4.24 -18.74 -6.48
CA LEU A 190 -4.04 -19.15 -5.09
C LEU A 190 -5.07 -18.51 -4.15
N MET A 191 -5.44 -17.25 -4.39
CA MET A 191 -6.46 -16.54 -3.62
C MET A 191 -7.84 -17.18 -3.78
N PHE A 192 -8.24 -17.53 -5.01
CA PHE A 192 -9.51 -18.22 -5.25
C PHE A 192 -9.51 -19.64 -4.66
N LEU A 193 -8.39 -20.35 -4.74
CA LEU A 193 -8.23 -21.65 -4.08
C LEU A 193 -8.39 -21.51 -2.56
N PHE A 194 -7.78 -20.50 -1.95
CA PHE A 194 -7.92 -20.20 -0.52
C PHE A 194 -9.38 -19.92 -0.14
N ILE A 195 -10.06 -19.03 -0.86
CA ILE A 195 -11.47 -18.69 -0.61
C ILE A 195 -12.39 -19.91 -0.77
N ARG A 196 -12.04 -20.85 -1.66
CA ARG A 196 -12.83 -22.06 -1.90
C ARG A 196 -12.60 -23.16 -0.86
N LEU A 197 -11.36 -23.31 -0.38
CA LEU A 197 -10.98 -24.41 0.51
C LEU A 197 -11.05 -24.06 2.00
N LEU A 198 -10.92 -22.79 2.37
CA LEU A 198 -10.82 -22.34 3.75
C LEU A 198 -11.90 -21.30 4.09
N PRO A 199 -12.33 -21.20 5.36
CA PRO A 199 -13.28 -20.17 5.79
C PRO A 199 -12.63 -18.79 5.68
N VAL A 200 -13.26 -17.90 4.90
CA VAL A 200 -12.79 -16.53 4.62
C VAL A 200 -12.77 -15.65 5.87
N ILE A 201 -13.63 -15.95 6.86
CA ILE A 201 -13.76 -15.21 8.11
C ILE A 201 -13.37 -16.12 9.28
N SER A 202 -12.61 -15.59 10.23
CA SER A 202 -12.27 -16.26 11.49
C SER A 202 -13.53 -16.45 12.36
N ILE A 203 -14.16 -17.63 12.29
CA ILE A 203 -15.38 -17.95 13.06
C ILE A 203 -15.14 -17.80 14.57
N PHE A 204 -13.94 -18.11 15.05
CA PHE A 204 -13.57 -18.01 16.46
C PHE A 204 -13.61 -16.56 16.98
N GLU A 205 -12.98 -15.63 16.26
CA GLU A 205 -12.96 -14.21 16.66
C GLU A 205 -14.34 -13.56 16.54
N MET A 206 -15.10 -13.92 15.49
CA MET A 206 -16.48 -13.46 15.34
C MET A 206 -17.37 -13.89 16.51
N ARG A 207 -17.21 -15.12 17.02
CA ARG A 207 -17.95 -15.60 18.20
C ARG A 207 -17.55 -14.87 19.48
N ALA A 208 -16.27 -14.51 19.63
CA ALA A 208 -15.80 -13.74 20.78
C ALA A 208 -16.30 -12.29 20.80
N LEU A 209 -16.66 -11.72 19.64
CA LEU A 209 -17.22 -10.38 19.51
C LEU A 209 -18.74 -10.33 19.73
N LEU A 210 -19.41 -11.49 19.84
CA LEU A 210 -20.84 -11.54 20.11
C LEU A 210 -21.12 -11.09 21.56
N PRO A 211 -22.22 -10.35 21.80
CA PRO A 211 -22.61 -9.90 23.15
C PRO A 211 -22.71 -11.03 24.19
N GLU A 212 -22.97 -12.26 23.77
CA GLU A 212 -23.00 -13.46 24.63
C GLU A 212 -21.63 -13.85 25.22
N ALA A 213 -20.52 -13.38 24.64
CA ALA A 213 -19.18 -13.57 25.17
C ALA A 213 -18.73 -12.45 26.13
N ALA A 214 -19.49 -11.34 26.21
CA ALA A 214 -19.23 -10.27 27.15
C ALA A 214 -19.84 -10.63 28.52
N PRO A 215 -19.08 -10.60 29.64
CA PRO A 215 -19.67 -10.76 30.96
C PRO A 215 -20.75 -9.69 31.16
N ALA A 216 -21.93 -10.10 31.63
CA ALA A 216 -23.06 -9.20 31.85
C ALA A 216 -22.62 -7.97 32.67
N PRO A 217 -23.07 -6.74 32.32
CA PRO A 217 -22.70 -5.54 33.05
C PRO A 217 -23.26 -5.63 34.48
N GLY A 218 -22.40 -6.01 35.43
CA GLY A 218 -22.77 -6.15 36.84
C GLY A 218 -22.17 -7.36 37.58
N GLN A 219 -21.54 -8.33 36.90
CA GLN A 219 -20.84 -9.43 37.58
C GLN A 219 -19.35 -9.10 37.69
N GLY A 220 -18.92 -8.73 38.90
CA GLY A 220 -17.50 -8.69 39.25
C GLY A 220 -16.81 -10.04 39.01
N PRO A 221 -15.47 -10.10 38.98
CA PRO A 221 -14.74 -11.32 38.63
C PRO A 221 -15.21 -12.49 39.50
N ALA A 222 -15.77 -13.52 38.86
CA ALA A 222 -16.19 -14.73 39.54
C ALA A 222 -14.98 -15.35 40.25
N ARG A 223 -15.09 -15.55 41.57
CA ARG A 223 -14.08 -16.27 42.36
C ARG A 223 -13.87 -17.65 41.72
N PRO A 224 -12.61 -18.13 41.60
CA PRO A 224 -12.37 -19.51 41.20
C PRO A 224 -13.07 -20.44 42.18
N ALA A 225 -13.84 -21.39 41.65
CA ALA A 225 -14.50 -22.42 42.45
C ALA A 225 -13.43 -23.22 43.21
N GLU A 226 -13.49 -23.20 44.55
CA GLU A 226 -12.71 -24.10 45.39
C GLU A 226 -13.09 -25.55 45.06
N ALA A 227 -12.08 -26.36 44.77
CA ALA A 227 -12.25 -27.79 44.53
C ALA A 227 -12.74 -28.48 45.82
N PRO A 228 -13.76 -29.36 45.75
CA PRO A 228 -14.21 -30.08 46.92
C PRO A 228 -13.12 -31.03 47.43
N THR A 229 -12.75 -30.87 48.70
CA THR A 229 -11.85 -31.77 49.42
C THR A 229 -12.45 -33.17 49.50
N PRO A 230 -11.71 -34.24 49.15
CA PRO A 230 -12.16 -35.60 49.34
C PRO A 230 -12.15 -35.96 50.83
N SER A 231 -13.29 -36.46 51.32
CA SER A 231 -13.47 -37.11 52.63
C SER A 231 -12.90 -38.52 52.64
#